data_AF-A0A923J4G2-F1
#
_entry.id   AF-A0A923J4G2-F1
#
_cell.length_a   1.000
_cell.length_b   1.000
_cell.length_c   1.000
_cell.angle_alpha   90.00
_cell.angle_beta   90.00
_cell.angle_gamma   90.00
#
_symmetry.space_group_name_H-M   'P 1'
#
loop_
_entity.id
_entity.type
_entity.pdbx_description
1 polymer ?
#
loop_
_entity_poly.entity_id
_entity_poly.type
_entity_poly.pdbx_seq_one_letter_code
_entity_poly.pdbx_strand_id
1 'polypeptide(L)'
;MNKISIMEASVRKWDRIVAGKSSDGGVLDCPPCRIFYAFLCVGCPIAKYTGKKFCKGSPYIEWYWHQNDVHGKMFRKIYCPECERLARNMRDFMVEIVDHLKAQQVAAKSGKQA
;
A
#
# COMPACT_ATOMS: atom_id res chain seq x y z
N MET A 1 10.16 1.69 -15.38
CA MET A 1 9.27 2.02 -14.24
C MET A 1 9.91 1.54 -12.94
N ASN A 2 10.16 2.42 -11.97
CA ASN A 2 10.82 2.05 -10.72
C ASN A 2 9.77 1.63 -9.67
N LYS A 3 9.74 0.33 -9.32
CA LYS A 3 8.78 -0.22 -8.35
C LYS A 3 9.01 0.27 -6.91
N ILE A 4 10.26 0.55 -6.55
CA ILE A 4 10.63 1.06 -5.22
C ILE A 4 10.01 2.45 -5.04
N SER A 5 10.21 3.36 -6.00
CA SER A 5 9.69 4.73 -5.88
C SER A 5 8.15 4.79 -5.87
N ILE A 6 7.47 3.88 -6.58
CA ILE A 6 6.01 3.73 -6.54
C ILE A 6 5.54 3.31 -5.14
N MET A 7 6.23 2.35 -4.53
CA MET A 7 5.87 1.88 -3.18
C MET A 7 6.20 2.94 -2.12
N GLU A 8 7.32 3.65 -2.24
CA GLU A 8 7.65 4.79 -1.36
C GLU A 8 6.59 5.90 -1.47
N ALA A 9 6.02 6.14 -2.66
CA ALA A 9 4.89 7.05 -2.80
C ALA A 9 3.64 6.57 -2.04
N SER A 10 3.44 5.25 -1.95
CA SER A 10 2.35 4.65 -1.17
C SER A 10 2.57 4.83 0.32
N VAL A 11 3.81 4.65 0.80
CA VAL A 11 4.18 4.94 2.20
C VAL A 11 3.85 6.40 2.54
N ARG A 12 4.29 7.35 1.71
CA ARG A 12 3.99 8.78 1.91
C ARG A 12 2.50 9.09 1.93
N LYS A 13 1.68 8.41 1.12
CA LYS A 13 0.22 8.55 1.16
C LYS A 13 -0.30 8.14 2.55
N TRP A 14 0.09 6.96 3.04
CA TRP A 14 -0.37 6.46 4.33
C TRP A 14 0.14 7.29 5.50
N ASP A 15 1.38 7.79 5.46
CA ASP A 15 1.88 8.74 6.46
C ASP A 15 1.01 9.99 6.55
N ARG A 16 0.54 10.51 5.40
CA ARG A 16 -0.39 11.65 5.37
C ARG A 16 -1.77 11.31 5.93
N ILE A 17 -2.28 10.10 5.73
CA ILE A 17 -3.53 9.63 6.32
C ILE A 17 -3.37 9.52 7.85
N VAL A 18 -2.27 8.90 8.31
CA VAL A 18 -1.92 8.78 9.74
C VAL A 18 -1.80 10.15 10.40
N ALA A 19 -1.20 11.12 9.71
CA ALA A 19 -1.09 12.50 10.19
C ALA A 19 -2.39 13.33 10.09
N GLY A 20 -3.51 12.76 9.63
CA GLY A 20 -4.78 13.47 9.42
C GLY A 20 -4.76 14.50 8.27
N LYS A 21 -3.73 14.48 7.42
CA LYS A 21 -3.50 15.43 6.31
C LYS A 21 -4.06 14.97 4.97
N SER A 22 -4.70 13.80 4.92
CA SER A 22 -5.27 13.21 3.72
C SER A 22 -6.37 12.19 4.06
N SER A 23 -7.08 11.72 3.04
CA SER A 23 -8.06 10.63 3.11
C SER A 23 -7.65 9.53 2.14
N ASP A 24 -8.13 8.32 2.39
CA ASP A 24 -7.94 7.19 1.50
C ASP A 24 -8.99 7.18 0.37
N GLY A 25 -8.55 7.45 -0.86
CA GLY A 25 -9.33 7.33 -2.09
C GLY A 25 -9.32 5.94 -2.72
N GLY A 26 -8.73 4.94 -2.05
CA GLY A 26 -8.65 3.57 -2.54
C GLY A 26 -7.91 3.44 -3.88
N VAL A 27 -8.57 2.83 -4.87
CA VAL A 27 -7.95 2.55 -6.19
C VAL A 27 -7.60 3.81 -6.97
N LEU A 28 -8.26 4.94 -6.69
CA LEU A 28 -8.11 6.20 -7.46
C LEU A 28 -6.83 6.95 -7.10
N ASP A 29 -6.35 6.82 -5.87
CA ASP A 29 -5.19 7.57 -5.36
C ASP A 29 -4.05 6.65 -4.87
N CYS A 30 -4.25 5.33 -4.82
CA CYS A 30 -3.19 4.37 -4.54
C CYS A 30 -2.15 4.36 -5.68
N PRO A 31 -0.87 4.72 -5.42
CA PRO A 31 0.12 4.86 -6.49
C PRO A 31 0.34 3.61 -7.35
N PRO A 32 0.40 2.37 -6.79
CA PRO A 32 0.37 1.15 -7.58
C PRO A 32 -0.91 0.98 -8.40
N CYS A 33 -2.09 1.22 -7.83
CA CYS A 33 -3.37 1.01 -8.52
C CYS A 33 -3.53 1.92 -9.74
N ARG A 34 -3.04 3.17 -9.66
CA ARG A 34 -3.04 4.11 -10.79
C ARG A 34 -2.31 3.58 -12.03
N ILE A 35 -1.47 2.57 -11.86
CA ILE A 35 -0.70 1.95 -12.94
C ILE A 35 -1.24 0.55 -13.25
N PHE A 36 -1.44 -0.28 -12.22
CA PHE A 36 -1.63 -1.72 -12.38
C PHE A 36 -3.09 -2.18 -12.23
N TYR A 37 -4.00 -1.32 -11.76
CA TYR A 37 -5.40 -1.72 -11.54
C TYR A 37 -6.11 -2.06 -12.85
N ALA A 38 -5.91 -1.26 -13.91
CA ALA A 38 -6.45 -1.51 -15.25
C ALA A 38 -5.97 -2.85 -15.85
N PHE A 39 -4.81 -3.34 -15.40
CA PHE A 39 -4.24 -4.62 -15.81
C PHE A 39 -4.48 -5.73 -14.77
N LEU A 40 -5.58 -5.67 -14.00
CA LEU A 40 -5.95 -6.69 -13.01
C LEU A 40 -4.81 -7.00 -12.02
N CYS A 41 -4.12 -5.96 -11.56
CA CYS A 41 -2.97 -6.01 -10.65
C CYS A 41 -1.72 -6.72 -11.22
N VAL A 42 -1.66 -7.05 -12.52
CA VAL A 42 -0.47 -7.65 -13.13
C VAL A 42 0.70 -6.67 -13.04
N GLY A 43 1.82 -7.12 -12.45
CA GLY A 43 3.01 -6.30 -12.23
C GLY A 43 2.99 -5.46 -10.94
N CYS A 44 1.87 -5.40 -10.22
CA CYS A 44 1.74 -4.69 -8.95
C CYS A 44 2.71 -5.27 -7.90
N PRO A 45 3.53 -4.45 -7.22
CA PRO A 45 4.45 -4.94 -6.19
C PRO A 45 3.73 -5.64 -5.03
N ILE A 46 2.58 -5.12 -4.59
CA ILE A 46 1.78 -5.73 -3.52
C ILE A 46 1.30 -7.12 -3.95
N ALA A 47 0.75 -7.24 -5.16
CA ALA A 47 0.24 -8.52 -5.64
C ALA A 47 1.35 -9.56 -5.85
N LYS A 48 2.54 -9.11 -6.26
CA LYS A 48 3.72 -9.96 -6.33
C LYS A 48 4.18 -10.41 -4.95
N TYR A 49 4.16 -9.52 -3.97
CA TYR A 49 4.60 -9.79 -2.60
C TYR A 49 3.68 -10.78 -1.88
N THR A 50 2.36 -10.56 -1.96
CA THR A 50 1.38 -11.42 -1.28
C THR A 50 0.99 -12.66 -2.07
N GLY A 51 1.33 -12.71 -3.37
CA GLY A 51 0.81 -13.70 -4.31
C GLY A 51 -0.68 -13.55 -4.62
N LYS A 52 -1.34 -12.46 -4.19
CA LYS A 52 -2.79 -12.28 -4.25
C LYS A 52 -3.18 -10.95 -4.91
N LYS A 53 -4.28 -10.93 -5.68
CA LYS A 53 -4.81 -9.73 -6.35
C LYS A 53 -5.75 -8.92 -5.46
N PHE A 54 -6.03 -7.67 -5.85
CA PHE A 54 -7.03 -6.79 -5.21
C PHE A 54 -6.78 -6.56 -3.72
N CYS A 55 -5.52 -6.34 -3.34
CA CYS A 55 -5.08 -6.14 -1.96
C CYS A 55 -5.44 -7.28 -0.99
N LYS A 56 -5.88 -8.45 -1.48
CA LYS A 56 -6.12 -9.61 -0.61
C LYS A 56 -4.82 -10.01 0.08
N GLY A 57 -4.91 -10.27 1.39
CA GLY A 57 -3.74 -10.57 2.21
C GLY A 57 -2.87 -9.36 2.57
N SER A 58 -3.37 -8.13 2.39
CA SER A 58 -2.77 -6.94 3.01
C SER A 58 -3.71 -6.33 4.08
N PRO A 59 -3.18 -5.47 4.98
CA PRO A 59 -3.99 -4.77 5.99
C PRO A 59 -5.06 -3.83 5.39
N TYR A 60 -5.01 -3.55 4.09
CA TYR A 60 -5.97 -2.66 3.42
C TYR A 60 -7.42 -3.18 3.52
N ILE A 61 -7.61 -4.51 3.52
CA ILE A 61 -8.94 -5.10 3.59
C ILE A 61 -9.60 -4.79 4.93
N GLU A 62 -8.86 -4.91 6.04
CA GLU A 62 -9.35 -4.58 7.38
C GLU A 62 -9.69 -3.09 7.50
N TRP A 63 -8.80 -2.21 7.00
CA TRP A 63 -9.07 -0.78 6.93
C TRP A 63 -10.34 -0.47 6.14
N TYR A 64 -10.50 -1.06 4.95
CA TYR A 64 -11.63 -0.81 4.06
C TYR A 64 -12.96 -1.20 4.71
N TRP A 65 -13.04 -2.40 5.29
CA TRP A 65 -14.25 -2.86 5.96
C TRP A 65 -14.54 -2.06 7.22
N HIS A 66 -13.54 -1.78 8.06
CA HIS A 66 -13.73 -0.94 9.23
C HIS A 66 -14.30 0.45 8.86
N GLN A 67 -13.76 1.09 7.81
CA GLN A 67 -14.26 2.38 7.35
C GLN A 67 -15.71 2.33 6.87
N ASN A 68 -16.10 1.29 6.13
CA ASN A 68 -17.45 1.19 5.59
C ASN A 68 -18.46 0.75 6.67
N ASP A 69 -18.12 -0.24 7.49
CA ASP A 69 -19.05 -0.89 8.41
C ASP A 69 -19.22 -0.10 9.72
N VAL A 70 -18.17 0.56 10.20
CA VAL A 70 -18.19 1.32 11.46
C VAL A 70 -18.47 2.80 11.26
N HIS A 71 -18.03 3.38 10.14
CA HIS A 71 -18.17 4.82 9.91
C HIS A 71 -19.13 5.17 8.77
N GLY A 72 -19.15 4.42 7.66
CA GLY A 72 -20.06 4.65 6.54
C GLY A 72 -19.92 6.04 5.89
N LYS A 73 -18.78 6.72 6.08
CA LYS A 73 -18.56 8.10 5.62
C LYS A 73 -18.03 8.13 4.19
N MET A 74 -18.36 9.20 3.46
CA MET A 74 -17.89 9.42 2.09
C MET A 74 -16.37 9.49 1.98
N PHE A 75 -15.71 10.12 2.94
CA PHE A 75 -14.25 10.19 3.01
C PHE A 75 -13.74 9.17 4.01
N ARG A 76 -12.73 8.38 3.64
CA ARG A 76 -12.08 7.44 4.57
C ARG A 76 -10.90 8.12 5.22
N LYS A 77 -11.03 8.51 6.49
CA LYS A 77 -10.00 9.20 7.29
C LYS A 77 -9.87 8.53 8.65
N ILE A 78 -8.93 8.98 9.47
CA ILE A 78 -8.88 8.55 10.88
C ILE A 78 -10.04 9.20 11.62
N TYR A 79 -10.99 8.37 12.08
CA TYR A 79 -12.15 8.79 12.86
C TYR A 79 -12.14 8.24 14.28
N CYS A 80 -11.37 7.19 14.55
CA CYS A 80 -11.26 6.54 15.85
C CYS A 80 -9.86 5.91 16.02
N PRO A 81 -9.50 5.46 17.24
CA PRO A 81 -8.21 4.81 17.50
C PRO A 81 -7.95 3.57 16.63
N GLU A 82 -8.99 2.81 16.29
CA GLU A 82 -8.87 1.63 15.46
C GLU A 82 -8.52 1.98 14.00
N CYS A 83 -9.07 3.08 13.48
CA CYS A 83 -8.62 3.61 12.19
C CYS A 83 -7.13 3.92 12.20
N GLU A 84 -6.64 4.58 13.24
CA GLU A 84 -5.21 4.91 13.35
C GLU A 84 -4.34 3.65 13.34
N ARG A 85 -4.71 2.64 14.13
CA ARG A 85 -4.02 1.34 14.16
C ARG A 85 -3.98 0.70 12.78
N LEU A 86 -5.12 0.60 12.10
CA LEU A 86 -5.24 -0.01 10.77
C LEU A 86 -4.45 0.79 9.70
N ALA A 87 -4.47 2.12 9.77
CA ALA A 87 -3.70 2.97 8.87
C ALA A 87 -2.19 2.78 9.07
N ARG A 88 -1.73 2.65 10.32
CA ARG A 88 -0.32 2.36 10.65
C ARG A 88 0.09 0.98 10.15
N ASN A 89 -0.72 -0.05 10.37
CA ASN A 89 -0.45 -1.40 9.84
C ASN A 89 -0.29 -1.37 8.32
N MET A 90 -1.16 -0.64 7.61
CA MET A 90 -1.05 -0.53 6.17
C MET A 90 0.21 0.23 5.73
N ARG A 91 0.58 1.31 6.45
CA ARG A 91 1.84 2.03 6.22
C ARG A 91 3.05 1.13 6.40
N ASP A 92 3.11 0.39 7.51
CA ASP A 92 4.22 -0.50 7.86
C ASP A 92 4.36 -1.63 6.84
N PHE A 93 3.25 -2.21 6.41
CA PHE A 93 3.23 -3.21 5.33
C PHE A 93 3.78 -2.66 4.00
N MET A 94 3.51 -1.39 3.67
CA MET A 94 4.11 -0.78 2.48
C MET A 94 5.63 -0.57 2.64
N VAL A 95 6.11 -0.24 3.84
CA VAL A 95 7.54 -0.12 4.16
C VAL A 95 8.24 -1.47 4.00
N GLU A 96 7.66 -2.54 4.54
CA GLU A 96 8.15 -3.91 4.38
C GLU A 96 8.37 -4.28 2.91
N ILE A 97 7.42 -3.95 2.03
CA ILE A 97 7.55 -4.20 0.59
C ILE A 97 8.67 -3.34 -0.02
N VAL A 98 8.82 -2.08 0.39
CA VAL A 98 9.93 -1.22 -0.07
C VAL A 98 11.27 -1.85 0.26
N ASP A 99 11.44 -2.32 1.50
CA ASP A 99 12.68 -2.92 1.97
C ASP A 99 12.97 -4.24 1.26
N HIS A 100 11.96 -5.08 1.07
CA HIS A 100 12.07 -6.29 0.27
C HIS A 100 12.54 -6.01 -1.17
N LEU A 101 11.97 -4.99 -1.83
CA LEU A 101 12.36 -4.61 -3.19
C LEU A 101 13.79 -4.05 -3.24
N LYS A 102 14.21 -3.28 -2.24
CA LYS A 102 15.59 -2.78 -2.12
C LYS A 102 16.57 -3.93 -1.95
N ALA A 103 16.28 -4.88 -1.06
CA ALA A 103 17.10 -6.07 -0.85
C ALA A 103 17.24 -6.90 -2.14
N GLN A 104 16.15 -7.13 -2.87
CA GLN A 104 16.19 -7.80 -4.18
C GLN A 104 17.05 -7.06 -5.20
N GLN A 105 16.98 -5.72 -5.24
CA GLN A 105 17.80 -4.92 -6.14
C GLN A 105 19.29 -5.05 -5.82
N VAL A 106 19.66 -5.03 -4.54
CA VAL A 106 21.05 -5.23 -4.10
C VAL A 106 21.53 -6.62 -4.50
N ALA A 107 20.78 -7.68 -4.17
CA ALA A 107 21.13 -9.06 -4.53
C ALA A 107 21.31 -9.23 -6.05
N ALA A 108 20.42 -8.66 -6.86
CA ALA A 108 20.50 -8.72 -8.32
C ALA A 108 21.72 -7.96 -8.90
N LYS A 109 22.21 -6.92 -8.22
CA LYS A 109 23.44 -6.21 -8.61
C LYS A 109 24.68 -7.01 -8.25
N SER A 110 24.71 -7.63 -7.08
CA SER A 110 25.84 -8.48 -6.63
C SER A 110 25.98 -9.76 -7.45
N GLY A 111 24.87 -10.37 -7.87
CA GLY A 111 24.89 -11.58 -8.71
C GLY A 111 25.18 -11.34 -10.19
N LYS A 112 25.21 -10.09 -10.67
CA LYS A 112 25.59 -9.72 -12.04
C LYS A 112 27.09 -9.38 -12.20
N GLN A 113 27.85 -9.41 -11.12
CA GLN A 113 29.30 -9.13 -11.10
C GLN A 113 30.16 -10.41 -11.09
N ALA A 114 29.55 -11.58 -11.33
CA ALA A 114 30.21 -12.88 -11.44
C ALA A 114 30.09 -13.45 -12.85
#